data_AF-A0A3D3H0S0-F1
#
_entry.id   AF-A0A3D3H0S0-F1
#
_cell.length_a   1.000
_cell.length_b   1.000
_cell.length_c   1.000
_cell.angle_alpha   90.00
_cell.angle_beta   90.00
_cell.angle_gamma   90.00
#
_symmetry.space_group_name_H-M   'P 1'
#
loop_
_entity.id
_entity.type
_entity.pdbx_description
1 polymer ?
#
loop_
_entity_poly.entity_id
_entity_poly.type
_entity_poly.pdbx_seq_one_letter_code
_entity_poly.pdbx_strand_id
1 'polypeptide(L)'
;MDTSENNDQPLVFINPEIIATSDEISINEEGCLSVPGTYAKVNRHNACTVKALNRYGKEFTLNVTELQSICIQHEIDHLNG
;
A
#
# COMPACT_ATOMS: atom_id res chain seq x y z
N MET A 1 -8.36 1.51 0.86
CA MET A 1 -7.77 2.36 -0.21
C MET A 1 -8.47 2.04 -1.52
N ASP A 2 -8.49 2.97 -2.46
CA ASP A 2 -8.92 2.72 -3.84
C ASP A 2 -7.92 3.40 -4.77
N THR A 3 -7.39 2.66 -5.73
CA THR A 3 -6.44 3.17 -6.73
C THR A 3 -6.92 2.84 -8.14
N SER A 4 -8.20 2.46 -8.32
CA SER A 4 -8.77 2.27 -9.65
C SER A 4 -8.97 3.62 -10.33
N GLU A 5 -8.91 3.63 -11.67
CA GLU A 5 -9.06 4.87 -12.44
C GLU A 5 -10.38 5.60 -12.14
N ASN A 6 -11.45 4.84 -11.85
CA ASN A 6 -12.79 5.36 -11.59
C ASN A 6 -13.11 5.52 -10.09
N ASN A 7 -12.20 5.15 -9.18
CA ASN A 7 -12.43 5.10 -7.73
C ASN A 7 -13.70 4.32 -7.34
N ASP A 8 -13.89 3.16 -7.97
CA ASP A 8 -15.05 2.29 -7.83
C ASP A 8 -14.70 0.87 -7.33
N GLN A 9 -13.43 0.61 -6.99
CA GLN A 9 -12.92 -0.70 -6.57
C GLN A 9 -12.18 -0.60 -5.24
N PRO A 10 -12.91 -0.34 -4.13
CA PRO A 10 -12.29 -0.21 -2.83
C PRO A 10 -11.66 -1.53 -2.37
N LEU A 11 -10.38 -1.46 -2.03
CA LEU A 11 -9.61 -2.54 -1.45
C LEU A 11 -9.58 -2.41 0.08
N VAL A 12 -9.85 -3.53 0.74
CA VAL A 12 -9.87 -3.66 2.20
C VAL A 12 -8.88 -4.73 2.61
N PHE A 13 -7.94 -4.36 3.47
CA PHE A 13 -6.91 -5.22 4.01
C PHE A 13 -7.02 -5.21 5.54
N ILE A 14 -7.34 -6.36 6.13
CA ILE A 14 -7.36 -6.57 7.57
C ILE A 14 -6.16 -7.45 7.93
N ASN A 15 -5.41 -7.06 8.95
CA ASN A 15 -4.14 -7.67 9.34
C ASN A 15 -3.17 -7.85 8.14
N PRO A 16 -2.87 -6.79 7.37
CA PRO A 16 -1.96 -6.89 6.24
C PRO A 16 -0.53 -7.17 6.69
N GLU A 17 0.17 -8.00 5.92
CA GLU A 17 1.59 -8.31 6.07
C GLU A 17 2.27 -8.34 4.71
N ILE A 18 3.39 -7.62 4.55
CA ILE A 18 4.22 -7.73 3.35
C ILE A 18 5.07 -9.00 3.48
N ILE A 19 4.86 -9.96 2.58
CA ILE A 19 5.54 -11.26 2.60
C ILE A 19 6.65 -11.37 1.54
N ALA A 20 6.69 -10.44 0.58
CA ALA A 20 7.78 -10.32 -0.40
C ALA A 20 7.85 -8.90 -0.96
N THR A 21 9.04 -8.48 -1.40
CA THR A 21 9.31 -7.18 -2.03
C THR A 21 10.23 -7.36 -3.23
N SER A 22 10.13 -6.47 -4.21
CA SER A 22 11.12 -6.36 -5.28
C SER A 22 12.45 -5.78 -4.78
N ASP A 23 13.55 -6.10 -5.44
CA ASP A 23 14.83 -5.41 -5.19
C ASP A 23 14.83 -3.97 -5.76
N GLU A 24 13.98 -3.71 -6.76
CA GLU A 24 13.84 -2.38 -7.33
C GLU A 24 13.13 -1.44 -6.36
N ILE A 25 13.76 -0.27 -6.13
CA ILE A 25 13.29 0.79 -5.25
C ILE A 25 13.16 2.07 -6.07
N SER A 26 12.05 2.78 -5.91
CA SER A 26 11.82 4.10 -6.48
C SER A 26 11.62 5.15 -5.39
N ILE A 27 12.05 6.37 -5.70
CA ILE A 27 11.77 7.55 -4.90
C ILE A 27 10.46 8.15 -5.41
N ASN A 28 9.46 8.21 -4.53
CA ASN A 28 8.14 8.76 -4.84
C ASN A 28 7.84 9.93 -3.92
N GLU A 29 7.08 10.91 -4.42
CA GLU A 29 6.58 12.01 -3.63
C GLU A 29 5.25 11.59 -2.99
N GLU A 30 5.26 11.37 -1.67
CA GLU A 30 4.12 10.93 -0.88
C GLU A 30 3.52 12.09 -0.10
N GLY A 31 2.19 12.12 -0.02
CA GLY A 31 1.42 12.93 0.92
C GLY A 31 0.60 12.02 1.83
N CYS A 32 0.17 12.56 2.98
CA CYS A 32 -0.64 11.82 3.94
C CYS A 32 -1.79 12.69 4.46
N LEU A 33 -2.99 12.13 4.59
CA LEU A 33 -4.13 12.86 5.16
C LEU A 33 -3.91 13.23 6.63
N SER A 34 -3.07 12.46 7.34
CA SER A 34 -2.67 12.76 8.73
C SER A 34 -1.67 13.93 8.84
N VAL A 35 -1.04 14.34 7.74
CA VAL A 35 -0.09 15.46 7.67
C VAL A 35 -0.44 16.40 6.51
N PRO A 36 -1.53 17.18 6.66
CA PRO A 36 -2.10 17.94 5.56
C PRO A 36 -1.12 19.00 5.00
N GLY A 37 -1.10 19.14 3.67
CA GLY A 37 -0.31 20.14 2.96
C GLY A 37 1.19 19.83 2.86
N THR A 38 1.62 18.66 3.30
CA THR A 38 3.04 18.25 3.27
C THR A 38 3.24 17.09 2.30
N TYR A 39 4.33 17.19 1.53
CA TYR A 39 4.79 16.14 0.63
C TYR A 39 6.27 15.86 0.89
N ALA A 40 6.65 14.58 0.85
CA ALA A 40 8.02 14.15 1.09
C ALA A 40 8.44 13.08 0.08
N LYS A 41 9.73 13.08 -0.26
CA LYS A 41 10.33 12.02 -1.08
C LYS A 41 10.66 10.81 -0.22
N VAL A 42 10.05 9.66 -0.52
CA VAL A 42 10.20 8.41 0.23
C VAL A 42 10.66 7.29 -0.70
N ASN A 43 11.57 6.45 -0.22
CA ASN A 43 12.02 5.26 -0.93
C ASN A 43 11.03 4.12 -0.67
N ARG A 44 10.49 3.52 -1.72
CA ARG A 44 9.59 2.36 -1.64
C ARG A 44 10.02 1.27 -2.61
N HIS A 45 9.74 0.02 -2.27
CA HIS A 45 9.86 -1.07 -3.23
C HIS A 45 8.83 -0.87 -4.36
N ASN A 46 9.23 -1.07 -5.62
CA ASN A 46 8.33 -0.91 -6.77
C ASN A 46 7.22 -1.97 -6.80
N ALA A 47 7.49 -3.14 -6.25
CA ALA A 47 6.51 -4.20 -6.13
C ALA A 47 6.58 -4.87 -4.76
N CYS A 48 5.44 -5.34 -4.28
CA CYS A 48 5.37 -6.18 -3.09
C CYS A 48 4.23 -7.20 -3.18
N THR A 49 4.35 -8.26 -2.42
CA THR A 49 3.28 -9.23 -2.19
C THR A 49 2.76 -9.02 -0.79
N VAL A 50 1.46 -8.71 -0.67
CA VAL A 50 0.77 -8.56 0.59
C VAL A 50 -0.13 -9.75 0.86
N LYS A 51 -0.11 -10.23 2.10
CA LYS A 51 -1.07 -11.20 2.64
C LYS A 51 -2.00 -10.47 3.59
N ALA A 52 -3.31 -10.68 3.48
CA ALA A 52 -4.30 -10.03 4.35
C ALA A 52 -5.62 -10.83 4.42
N LEU A 53 -6.51 -10.43 5.33
CA LEU A 53 -7.91 -10.81 5.30
C LEU A 53 -8.73 -9.73 4.57
N ASN A 54 -9.71 -10.15 3.77
CA ASN A 54 -10.64 -9.22 3.13
C ASN A 54 -11.76 -8.79 4.10
N ARG A 55 -12.68 -7.93 3.63
CA ARG A 55 -13.83 -7.43 4.41
C ARG A 55 -14.78 -8.51 4.97
N TYR A 56 -14.66 -9.75 4.50
CA TYR A 56 -15.43 -10.89 4.97
C TYR A 56 -14.60 -11.85 5.86
N GLY A 57 -13.38 -11.45 6.23
CA GLY A 57 -12.47 -12.27 7.04
C GLY A 57 -11.80 -13.41 6.26
N LYS A 58 -11.88 -13.42 4.93
CA LYS A 58 -11.23 -14.46 4.11
C LYS A 58 -9.82 -14.04 3.72
N GLU A 59 -8.87 -14.94 3.95
CA GLU A 59 -7.46 -14.74 3.57
C GLU A 59 -7.28 -14.64 2.06
N PHE A 60 -6.41 -13.72 1.64
CA PHE A 60 -5.96 -13.58 0.27
C PHE A 60 -4.51 -13.08 0.22
N THR A 61 -3.88 -13.32 -0.93
CA THR A 61 -2.56 -12.79 -1.28
C THR A 61 -2.68 -11.97 -2.55
N LEU A 62 -2.07 -10.79 -2.58
CA LEU A 62 -2.10 -9.86 -3.71
C LEU A 62 -0.69 -9.41 -4.07
N ASN A 63 -0.33 -9.53 -5.33
CA ASN A 63 0.87 -8.91 -5.90
C ASN A 63 0.48 -7.52 -6.41
N VAL A 64 1.21 -6.50 -5.98
CA VAL A 64 0.99 -5.11 -6.38
C VAL A 64 2.28 -4.49 -6.88
N THR A 65 2.13 -3.50 -7.74
CA THR A 65 3.24 -2.76 -8.36
C THR A 65 2.94 -1.26 -8.34
N GLU A 66 3.96 -0.44 -8.56
CA GLU A 66 3.86 1.00 -8.77
C GLU A 66 3.05 1.67 -7.64
N LEU A 67 2.06 2.51 -7.99
CA LEU A 67 1.22 3.25 -7.06
C LEU A 67 0.57 2.36 -5.99
N GLN A 68 0.09 1.17 -6.35
CA GLN A 68 -0.51 0.27 -5.36
C GLN A 68 0.51 -0.25 -4.36
N SER A 69 1.74 -0.54 -4.80
CA SER A 69 2.80 -0.98 -3.90
C SER A 69 3.20 0.13 -2.92
N ILE A 70 3.30 1.38 -3.41
CA ILE A 70 3.59 2.56 -2.59
C ILE A 70 2.50 2.76 -1.53
N CYS A 71 1.23 2.80 -1.94
CA CYS A 71 0.11 2.97 -1.02
C CYS A 71 0.05 1.87 0.04
N ILE A 72 0.24 0.60 -0.33
CA ILE A 72 0.20 -0.50 0.65
C ILE A 72 1.34 -0.39 1.66
N GLN A 73 2.57 -0.06 1.22
CA GLN A 73 3.69 0.16 2.13
C GLN A 73 3.41 1.33 3.10
N HIS A 74 2.89 2.45 2.57
CA HIS A 74 2.52 3.62 3.38
C HIS A 74 1.46 3.30 4.45
N GLU A 75 0.37 2.65 4.06
CA GLU A 75 -0.73 2.33 4.98
C GLU A 75 -0.32 1.27 6.02
N ILE A 76 0.62 0.37 5.68
CA ILE A 76 1.18 -0.58 6.66
C ILE A 76 2.10 0.14 7.65
N ASP A 77 2.88 1.14 7.23
CA ASP A 77 3.66 1.96 8.16
C ASP A 77 2.75 2.63 9.21
N HIS A 78 1.58 3.13 8.80
CA HIS A 78 0.59 3.67 9.75
C HIS A 78 0.14 2.66 10.81
N LEU A 79 0.12 1.36 10.51
CA LEU A 79 -0.22 0.32 11.49
C LEU A 79 0.93 0.03 12.47
N ASN A 80 2.17 0.34 12.09
CA ASN A 80 3.36 0.12 12.90
C ASN A 80 3.74 1.31 13.80
N GLY A 81 3.05 2.45 13.64
CA GLY A 81 3.26 3.69 14.40
C GLY A 81 4.42 4.53 13.87
#